data_AF-A0A1I0AAA7-F1
#
_entry.id   AF-A0A1I0AAA7-F1
#
_cell.length_a   1.000
_cell.length_b   1.000
_cell.length_c   1.000
_cell.angle_alpha   90.00
_cell.angle_beta   90.00
_cell.angle_gamma   90.00
#
_symmetry.space_group_name_H-M   'P 1'
#
loop_
_entity.id
_entity.type
_entity.pdbx_description
1 polymer ?
#
loop_
_entity_poly.entity_id
_entity_poly.type
_entity_poly.pdbx_seq_one_letter_code
_entity_poly.pdbx_strand_id
1 'polypeptide(L)'
;MIKGGKTILMKFVLLAYFGGLAINFIRLLELQTTPKAKRTPTFSDWLYTVQFFGGPLVGSFLAWAYYEGGMEYSPILIIHVGVSAPLIMKSFAGAIPTVGKQTID
;
A
#
# COMPACT_ATOMS: atom_id res chain seq x y z
N MET A 1 19.05 21.52 -19.15
CA MET A 1 18.67 20.19 -19.70
C MET A 1 18.27 19.22 -18.58
N ILE A 2 17.20 19.53 -17.80
CA ILE A 2 16.71 18.70 -16.66
C ILE A 2 15.16 18.69 -16.61
N LYS A 3 14.49 18.86 -17.76
CA LYS A 3 13.02 18.89 -17.81
C LYS A 3 12.41 17.47 -17.97
N GLY A 4 13.15 16.52 -18.55
CA GLY A 4 12.67 15.16 -18.81
C GLY A 4 12.61 14.24 -17.58
N GLY A 5 13.60 14.33 -16.68
CA GLY A 5 13.70 13.44 -15.51
C GLY A 5 12.52 13.60 -14.53
N LYS A 6 12.11 14.85 -14.26
CA LYS A 6 10.95 15.12 -13.38
C LYS A 6 9.65 14.53 -13.90
N THR A 7 9.40 14.57 -15.20
CA THR A 7 8.18 14.01 -15.80
C THR A 7 8.16 12.48 -15.72
N ILE A 8 9.32 11.84 -15.90
CA ILE A 8 9.45 10.38 -15.82
C ILE A 8 9.27 9.90 -14.37
N LEU A 9 9.94 10.55 -13.42
CA LEU A 9 9.76 10.25 -12.00
C LEU A 9 8.30 10.42 -11.56
N MET A 10 7.65 11.53 -11.96
CA MET A 10 6.24 11.76 -11.60
C MET A 10 5.32 10.67 -12.15
N LYS A 11 5.56 10.19 -13.38
CA LYS A 11 4.80 9.05 -13.95
C LYS A 11 5.00 7.78 -13.13
N PHE A 12 6.23 7.48 -12.72
CA PHE A 12 6.55 6.29 -11.94
C PHE A 12 5.95 6.30 -10.53
N VAL A 13 6.05 7.43 -9.84
CA VAL A 13 5.45 7.62 -8.52
C VAL A 13 3.92 7.47 -8.60
N LEU A 14 3.29 8.02 -9.64
CA LEU A 14 1.85 7.89 -9.88
C LEU A 14 1.47 6.43 -10.21
N LEU A 15 2.22 5.74 -11.07
CA LEU A 15 1.99 4.33 -11.40
C LEU A 15 2.06 3.43 -10.16
N ALA A 16 3.08 3.63 -9.31
CA ALA A 16 3.21 2.90 -8.05
C ALA A 16 2.09 3.25 -7.06
N TYR A 17 1.70 4.54 -7.00
CA TYR A 17 0.58 4.98 -6.17
C TYR A 17 -0.72 4.29 -6.57
N PHE A 18 -1.05 4.29 -7.87
CA PHE A 18 -2.26 3.63 -8.38
C PHE A 18 -2.20 2.11 -8.22
N GLY A 19 -1.02 1.49 -8.36
CA GLY A 19 -0.83 0.07 -8.05
C GLY A 19 -1.12 -0.25 -6.58
N GLY A 20 -0.62 0.56 -5.65
CA GLY A 20 -0.90 0.39 -4.22
C GLY A 20 -2.37 0.67 -3.88
N LEU A 21 -2.97 1.67 -4.52
CA LEU A 21 -4.38 2.04 -4.30
C LEU A 21 -5.33 0.98 -4.87
N ALA A 22 -4.97 0.30 -5.96
CA ALA A 22 -5.75 -0.82 -6.51
C ALA A 22 -5.97 -1.94 -5.49
N ILE A 23 -4.95 -2.27 -4.69
CA ILE A 23 -5.08 -3.26 -3.60
C ILE A 23 -6.10 -2.80 -2.56
N ASN A 24 -6.07 -1.52 -2.20
CA ASN A 24 -7.03 -0.97 -1.24
C ASN A 24 -8.46 -0.93 -1.81
N PHE A 25 -8.62 -0.72 -3.12
CA PHE A 25 -9.91 -0.87 -3.79
C PHE A 25 -10.44 -2.30 -3.73
N ILE A 26 -9.58 -3.30 -3.96
CA ILE A 26 -9.96 -4.72 -3.86
C ILE A 26 -10.41 -5.04 -2.43
N ARG A 27 -9.68 -4.58 -1.41
CA ARG A 27 -10.10 -4.72 0.00
C ARG A 27 -11.45 -4.06 0.28
N LEU A 28 -11.73 -2.92 -0.34
CA LEU A 28 -13.03 -2.25 -0.25
C LEU A 28 -14.15 -3.07 -0.88
N LEU A 29 -13.88 -3.74 -2.00
CA LEU A 29 -14.82 -4.64 -2.67
C LEU A 29 -15.09 -5.89 -1.83
N GLU A 30 -14.06 -6.46 -1.17
CA GLU A 30 -14.23 -7.57 -0.22
C GLU A 30 -15.10 -7.18 1.00
N LEU A 31 -15.01 -5.93 1.44
CA LEU A 31 -15.89 -5.39 2.49
C LEU A 31 -17.37 -5.33 2.06
N GLN A 32 -17.66 -5.23 0.76
CA GLN A 32 -19.04 -5.23 0.26
C GLN A 32 -19.73 -6.59 0.45
N THR A 33 -18.99 -7.70 0.33
CA THR A 33 -19.52 -9.06 0.51
C THR A 33 -19.62 -9.47 1.98
N THR A 34 -18.99 -8.71 2.89
CA THR A 34 -19.01 -8.97 4.34
C THR A 34 -20.33 -8.48 4.98
N PRO A 35 -20.99 -9.25 5.87
CA PRO A 35 -22.20 -8.82 6.57
C PRO A 35 -22.00 -7.53 7.38
N LYS A 36 -22.96 -6.60 7.36
CA LYS A 36 -22.84 -5.26 7.99
C LYS A 36 -22.41 -5.30 9.46
N ALA A 37 -22.83 -6.31 10.22
CA ALA A 37 -22.49 -6.49 11.63
C ALA A 37 -21.01 -6.85 11.89
N LYS A 38 -20.28 -7.35 10.88
CA LYS A 38 -18.85 -7.69 10.96
C LYS A 38 -17.95 -6.70 10.23
N ARG A 39 -18.51 -5.65 9.62
CA ARG A 39 -17.72 -4.61 8.94
C ARG A 39 -17.06 -3.75 10.01
N THR A 40 -15.74 -3.72 10.03
CA THR A 40 -14.99 -2.75 10.83
C THR A 40 -15.31 -1.33 10.35
N PRO A 41 -15.38 -0.35 11.26
CA PRO A 41 -15.59 1.05 10.90
C PRO A 41 -14.51 1.47 9.90
N THR A 42 -14.93 1.80 8.68
CA THR A 42 -14.03 2.04 7.55
C THR A 42 -13.42 3.45 7.66
N PHE A 43 -14.14 4.49 7.25
CA PHE A 43 -13.63 5.88 7.29
C PHE A 43 -13.81 6.58 8.64
N SER A 44 -14.50 5.94 9.58
CA SER A 44 -14.60 6.44 10.96
C SER A 44 -13.41 6.03 11.82
N ASP A 45 -12.63 5.05 11.37
CA ASP A 45 -11.41 4.61 12.05
C ASP A 45 -10.19 5.32 11.42
N TRP A 46 -9.49 6.08 12.25
CA TRP A 46 -8.25 6.75 11.86
C TRP A 46 -7.20 5.74 11.38
N LEU A 47 -7.10 4.57 12.01
CA LEU A 47 -6.12 3.54 11.69
C LEU A 47 -6.37 2.96 10.29
N TYR A 48 -7.65 2.73 9.96
CA TYR A 48 -8.06 2.30 8.63
C TYR A 48 -7.69 3.35 7.58
N THR A 49 -7.96 4.63 7.87
CA THR A 49 -7.65 5.74 6.96
C THR A 49 -6.14 5.87 6.73
N VAL A 50 -5.33 5.77 7.78
CA VAL A 50 -3.87 5.77 7.68
C VAL A 50 -3.37 4.57 6.88
N GLN A 51 -3.92 3.37 7.05
CA GLN A 51 -3.50 2.22 6.26
C GLN A 51 -3.92 2.33 4.79
N PHE A 52 -5.10 2.88 4.53
CA PHE A 52 -5.66 3.06 3.19
C PHE A 52 -4.87 4.06 2.35
N PHE A 53 -4.43 5.18 2.93
CA PHE A 53 -3.61 6.17 2.22
C PHE A 53 -2.10 5.96 2.41
N GLY A 54 -1.68 5.48 3.58
CA GLY A 54 -0.28 5.24 3.91
C GLY A 54 0.33 4.08 3.12
N GLY A 55 -0.41 3.01 2.86
CA GLY A 55 0.08 1.89 2.04
C GLY A 55 0.53 2.32 0.63
N PRO A 56 -0.35 2.99 -0.15
CA PRO A 56 0.00 3.54 -1.46
C PRO A 56 1.14 4.57 -1.40
N LEU A 57 1.18 5.42 -0.37
CA LEU A 57 2.27 6.37 -0.17
C LEU A 57 3.62 5.67 0.02
N VAL A 58 3.66 4.56 0.76
CA VAL A 58 4.92 3.82 0.93
C VAL A 58 5.31 3.10 -0.36
N GLY A 59 4.35 2.56 -1.12
CA GLY A 59 4.63 2.01 -2.46
C GLY A 59 5.21 3.06 -3.41
N SER A 60 4.68 4.28 -3.38
CA SER A 60 5.19 5.44 -4.12
C SER A 60 6.58 5.89 -3.66
N PHE A 61 6.84 5.89 -2.35
CA PHE A 61 8.15 6.20 -1.80
C PHE A 61 9.19 5.16 -2.21
N LEU A 62 8.81 3.87 -2.21
CA LEU A 62 9.66 2.81 -2.73
C LEU A 62 9.97 3.02 -4.21
N ALA A 63 8.97 3.33 -5.05
CA ALA A 63 9.21 3.61 -6.46
C ALA A 63 10.16 4.80 -6.69
N TRP A 64 10.09 5.84 -5.84
CA TRP A 64 11.04 6.95 -5.86
C TRP A 64 12.46 6.49 -5.46
N ALA A 65 12.60 5.71 -4.39
CA ALA A 65 13.90 5.18 -3.95
C ALA A 65 14.52 4.25 -5.01
N TYR A 66 13.68 3.44 -5.67
CA TYR A 66 14.09 2.65 -6.80
C TYR A 66 14.59 3.55 -7.92
N TYR A 67 13.88 4.63 -8.30
CA TYR A 67 14.28 5.60 -9.34
C TYR A 67 15.63 6.27 -9.09
N GLU A 68 15.92 6.68 -7.85
CA GLU A 68 17.24 7.25 -7.53
C GLU A 68 18.37 6.23 -7.50
N GLY A 69 18.05 4.93 -7.37
CA GLY A 69 19.03 3.85 -7.45
C GLY A 69 19.62 3.61 -8.85
N GLY A 70 19.14 4.31 -9.90
CA GLY A 70 19.69 4.21 -11.25
C GLY A 70 19.49 2.86 -11.97
N MET A 71 18.54 2.04 -11.50
CA MET A 71 18.17 0.78 -12.16
C MET A 71 17.37 1.01 -13.44
N GLU A 72 17.37 0.07 -14.39
CA GLU A 72 16.45 0.14 -15.53
C GLU A 72 15.02 -0.22 -15.08
N TYR A 73 14.08 0.71 -15.27
CA TYR A 73 12.69 0.51 -14.84
C TYR A 73 11.78 0.23 -16.02
N SER A 74 11.20 -0.98 -16.04
CA SER A 74 10.00 -1.25 -16.81
C SER A 74 8.76 -0.73 -16.05
N PRO A 75 7.78 -0.09 -16.72
CA PRO A 75 6.52 0.34 -16.11
C PRO A 75 5.79 -0.80 -15.37
N ILE A 76 5.91 -2.04 -15.87
CA ILE A 76 5.35 -3.23 -15.21
C ILE A 76 5.97 -3.42 -13.82
N LEU A 77 7.28 -3.26 -13.71
CA LEU A 77 8.06 -3.51 -12.50
C LEU A 77 7.64 -2.54 -11.39
N ILE A 78 7.40 -1.28 -11.76
CA ILE A 78 6.96 -0.22 -10.84
C ILE A 78 5.54 -0.47 -10.32
N ILE A 79 4.65 -1.00 -11.16
CA ILE A 79 3.31 -1.42 -10.71
C ILE A 79 3.43 -2.55 -9.70
N HIS A 80 4.26 -3.57 -9.98
CA HIS A 80 4.51 -4.67 -9.04
C HIS A 80 5.07 -4.19 -7.70
N VAL A 81 5.96 -3.20 -7.70
CA VAL A 81 6.49 -2.56 -6.48
C VAL A 81 5.37 -1.86 -5.70
N GLY A 82 4.52 -1.07 -6.38
CA GLY A 82 3.38 -0.40 -5.75
C GLY A 82 2.35 -1.37 -5.14
N VAL A 83 2.07 -2.48 -5.83
CA VAL A 83 1.12 -3.51 -5.38
C VAL A 83 1.66 -4.32 -4.19
N SER A 84 2.94 -4.68 -4.21
CA SER A 84 3.54 -5.56 -3.21
C SER A 84 3.82 -4.87 -1.88
N ALA A 85 4.21 -3.58 -1.88
CA ALA A 85 4.53 -2.84 -0.66
C ALA A 85 3.43 -2.91 0.44
N PRO A 86 2.15 -2.60 0.19
CA PRO A 86 1.10 -2.69 1.20
C PRO A 86 0.77 -4.13 1.62
N LEU A 87 1.04 -5.12 0.77
CA LEU A 87 0.86 -6.54 1.09
C LEU A 87 1.97 -7.03 2.02
N ILE A 88 3.22 -6.66 1.73
CA ILE A 88 4.38 -6.96 2.57
C ILE A 88 4.18 -6.37 3.98
N MET A 89 3.72 -5.12 4.08
CA MET A 89 3.39 -4.51 5.37
C MET A 89 2.30 -5.26 6.12
N LYS A 90 1.26 -5.72 5.40
CA LYS A 90 0.20 -6.55 6.02
C LYS A 90 0.77 -7.86 6.57
N SER A 91 1.66 -8.51 5.82
CA SER A 91 2.32 -9.74 6.27
C SER A 91 3.19 -9.50 7.52
N PHE A 92 3.96 -8.40 7.55
CA PHE A 92 4.72 -8.02 8.74
C PHE A 92 3.82 -7.75 9.94
N ALA A 93 2.72 -7.01 9.75
CA ALA A 93 1.77 -6.73 10.83
C ALA A 93 1.12 -8.01 11.38
N GLY A 94 0.82 -8.99 10.51
CA GLY A 94 0.28 -10.29 10.92
C GLY A 94 1.30 -11.22 11.59
N ALA A 95 2.59 -11.00 11.37
CA ALA A 95 3.67 -11.75 12.03
C ALA A 95 4.00 -11.23 13.43
N ILE A 96 3.54 -10.03 13.80
CA ILE A 96 3.69 -9.50 15.15
C ILE A 96 2.77 -10.32 16.07
N PRO A 97 3.31 -11.07 17.04
CA PRO A 97 2.49 -11.87 17.93
C PRO A 97 1.56 -10.95 18.74
N THR A 98 0.26 -11.20 18.67
CA THR A 98 -0.70 -10.59 19.59
C THR A 98 -0.35 -11.09 20.99
N VAL A 99 0.26 -10.24 21.81
CA VAL A 99 0.43 -10.49 23.24
C VAL A 99 -0.95 -10.35 23.89
N GLY A 100 -1.79 -11.37 23.67
CA GLY A 100 -3.02 -11.54 24.42
C GLY A 100 -2.65 -11.89 25.85
N LYS A 101 -3.21 -11.17 26.83
CA LYS A 101 -3.26 -11.64 28.23
C LYS A 101 -3.82 -13.06 28.19
N GLN A 102 -2.96 -14.05 28.43
CA GLN A 102 -3.41 -15.37 28.85
C GLN A 102 -4.10 -15.15 30.20
N THR A 103 -5.42 -15.00 30.20
CA THR A 103 -6.21 -15.27 31.40
C THR A 103 -6.07 -16.77 31.65
N ILE A 104 -5.18 -17.09 32.58
CA ILE A 104 -5.27 -18.30 33.37
C ILE A 104 -6.50 -18.09 34.25
N ASP A 105 -7.59 -18.79 33.94
CA ASP A 105 -8.57 -19.41 34.87
C ASP A 105 -9.76 -19.97 34.08
#